data_AF-A0A7V2G033-F1
#
_entry.id   AF-A0A7V2G033-F1
#
_cell.length_a   1.000
_cell.length_b   1.000
_cell.length_c   1.000
_cell.angle_alpha   90.00
_cell.angle_beta   90.00
_cell.angle_gamma   90.00
#
_symmetry.space_group_name_H-M   'P 1'
#
loop_
_entity.id
_entity.type
_entity.pdbx_description
1 polymer ?
#
loop_
_entity_poly.entity_id
_entity_poly.type
_entity_poly.pdbx_seq_one_letter_code
_entity_poly.pdbx_strand_id
1 'polypeptide(L)'
;MTDIRSVTRYGSRSYRPAWGAFLVVALVQACYGAGFILRSSFVVEGRRYFCLFDDAMISMRYASNWANGQGFVWNAGERVEGYTSFAWTALMGFCHLLPLSPSGMCLLVQLLGIPVLWSCSAATVLLARSCRLMPAVACSAVVLSGTYYNLLFFSLFGMETGLLTALVTWGQARAAHAVRRKEGSTWSVLWLGPALLVRPDVLPLAPPIVACVLLTARRYRRRVLLGLLVAALPVVSHLLWRYEFYGQWLPNTYYLKATGWPIADRIGSGLIQAQWTAGCLGLAALFVAAAATRPKRWYVIPLSCFAVSIATRFISVGTPGLWTASSSRPSRVYWCWPHRVFTGS
;
A
#
# COMPACT_ATOMS: atom_id res chain seq x y z
N MET A 1 13.31 -38.97 20.16
CA MET A 1 13.06 -38.28 18.88
C MET A 1 11.56 -38.08 18.70
N THR A 2 11.01 -37.01 19.25
CA THR A 2 9.61 -36.62 19.06
C THR A 2 9.42 -36.23 17.60
N ASP A 3 8.50 -36.92 16.93
CA ASP A 3 8.30 -36.88 15.48
C ASP A 3 8.05 -35.44 14.97
N ILE A 4 9.08 -34.83 14.37
CA ILE A 4 9.04 -33.49 13.77
C ILE A 4 7.95 -33.40 12.68
N ARG A 5 7.60 -34.52 12.03
CA ARG A 5 6.54 -34.57 11.00
C ARG A 5 5.14 -34.41 11.61
N SER A 6 4.89 -34.97 12.79
CA SER A 6 3.61 -34.81 13.52
C SER A 6 3.33 -33.35 13.91
N VAL A 7 4.33 -32.62 14.39
CA VAL A 7 4.22 -31.20 14.80
C VAL A 7 3.99 -30.27 13.60
N THR A 8 4.63 -30.56 12.46
CA THR A 8 4.39 -29.79 11.22
C THR A 8 3.00 -30.03 10.63
N ARG A 9 2.44 -31.25 10.70
CA ARG A 9 1.07 -31.56 10.27
C ARG A 9 0.00 -30.94 11.18
N TYR A 10 0.24 -30.87 12.48
CA TYR A 10 -0.70 -30.25 13.42
C TYR A 10 -0.83 -28.74 13.17
N GLY A 11 0.28 -28.07 12.88
CA GLY A 11 0.31 -26.63 12.59
C GLY A 11 -0.34 -26.21 11.27
N SER A 12 -0.50 -27.11 10.29
CA SER A 12 -1.21 -26.81 9.03
C SER A 12 -2.71 -27.11 9.11
N ARG A 13 -3.12 -28.16 9.84
CA ARG A 13 -4.54 -28.50 10.03
C ARG A 13 -5.30 -27.47 10.86
N SER A 14 -4.65 -26.85 11.85
CA SER A 14 -5.29 -25.88 12.76
C SER A 14 -5.82 -24.61 12.04
N TYR A 15 -5.22 -24.21 10.92
CA TYR A 15 -5.62 -23.00 10.18
C TYR A 15 -6.48 -23.30 8.94
N ARG A 16 -6.97 -24.53 8.76
CA ARG A 16 -7.93 -24.86 7.69
C ARG A 16 -9.15 -23.95 7.66
N PRO A 17 -9.77 -23.58 8.81
CA PRO A 17 -10.90 -22.66 8.81
C PRO A 17 -10.55 -21.28 8.22
N ALA A 18 -9.37 -20.74 8.54
CA ALA A 18 -8.93 -19.44 8.03
C ALA A 18 -8.68 -19.46 6.52
N TRP A 19 -8.15 -20.55 5.98
CA TRP A 19 -8.05 -20.75 4.53
C TRP A 19 -9.42 -20.94 3.87
N GLY A 20 -10.37 -21.60 4.54
CA GLY A 20 -11.77 -21.65 4.09
C GLY A 20 -12.40 -20.26 4.04
N ALA A 21 -12.21 -19.45 5.08
CA ALA A 21 -12.65 -18.05 5.12
C ALA A 21 -11.99 -17.22 4.00
N PHE A 22 -10.70 -17.43 3.72
CA PHE A 22 -10.03 -16.82 2.58
C PHE A 22 -10.70 -17.16 1.25
N LEU A 23 -11.06 -18.42 1.00
CA LEU A 23 -11.72 -18.81 -0.26
C LEU A 23 -13.09 -18.14 -0.41
N VAL A 24 -13.87 -18.08 0.67
CA VAL A 24 -15.16 -17.38 0.68
C VAL A 24 -14.96 -15.88 0.43
N VAL A 25 -14.01 -15.25 1.11
CA VAL A 25 -13.68 -13.83 0.92
C VAL A 25 -13.16 -13.56 -0.49
N ALA A 26 -12.34 -14.44 -1.06
CA ALA A 26 -11.82 -14.32 -2.42
C ALA A 26 -12.96 -14.37 -3.45
N LEU A 27 -13.94 -15.24 -3.25
CA LEU A 27 -15.16 -15.29 -4.07
C LEU A 27 -15.98 -13.99 -3.91
N VAL A 28 -16.18 -13.52 -2.68
CA VAL A 28 -16.87 -12.25 -2.41
C VAL A 28 -16.14 -11.08 -3.09
N GLN A 29 -14.82 -11.04 -3.03
CA GLN A 29 -13.99 -10.03 -3.70
C GLN A 29 -14.12 -10.09 -5.21
N ALA A 30 -14.20 -11.29 -5.81
CA ALA A 30 -14.42 -11.46 -7.24
C ALA A 30 -15.82 -10.99 -7.67
N CYS A 31 -16.87 -11.41 -6.94
CA CYS A 31 -18.24 -11.01 -7.23
C CYS A 31 -18.45 -9.49 -7.03
N TYR A 32 -17.94 -8.95 -5.92
CA TYR A 32 -17.96 -7.52 -5.65
C TYR A 32 -17.17 -6.75 -6.70
N GLY A 33 -15.95 -7.21 -7.04
CA GLY A 33 -15.12 -6.61 -8.07
C GLY A 33 -15.80 -6.55 -9.43
N ALA A 34 -16.40 -7.67 -9.88
CA ALA A 34 -17.16 -7.71 -11.12
C ALA A 34 -18.35 -6.73 -11.11
N GLY A 35 -19.14 -6.74 -10.03
CA GLY A 35 -20.26 -5.80 -9.87
C GLY A 35 -19.81 -4.34 -9.82
N PHE A 36 -18.71 -4.07 -9.14
CA PHE A 36 -18.11 -2.74 -9.02
C PHE A 36 -17.60 -2.20 -10.36
N ILE A 37 -16.86 -3.01 -11.11
CA ILE A 37 -16.36 -2.68 -12.45
C ILE A 37 -17.53 -2.36 -13.38
N LEU A 38 -18.58 -3.19 -13.37
CA LEU A 38 -19.77 -2.97 -14.19
C LEU A 38 -20.54 -1.70 -13.79
N ARG A 39 -20.61 -1.40 -12.49
CA ARG A 39 -21.31 -0.22 -11.96
C ARG A 39 -20.53 1.09 -12.15
N SER A 40 -19.20 1.03 -12.14
CA SER A 40 -18.32 2.20 -12.38
C SER A 40 -18.13 2.48 -13.87
N SER A 41 -18.35 1.50 -14.75
CA SER A 41 -18.37 1.71 -16.19
C SER A 41 -19.64 2.42 -16.67
N PHE A 42 -19.56 3.12 -17.80
CA PHE A 42 -20.67 3.84 -18.41
C PHE A 42 -20.76 3.53 -19.91
N VAL A 43 -21.92 3.77 -20.53
CA VAL A 43 -22.15 3.47 -21.96
C VAL A 43 -22.35 4.78 -22.72
N VAL A 44 -21.56 4.97 -23.78
CA VAL A 44 -21.67 6.10 -24.70
C VAL A 44 -21.80 5.52 -26.11
N GLU A 45 -22.86 5.91 -26.84
CA GLU A 45 -23.11 5.44 -28.22
C GLU A 45 -23.10 3.91 -28.36
N GLY A 46 -23.69 3.21 -27.39
CA GLY A 46 -23.75 1.73 -27.38
C GLY A 46 -22.43 1.03 -27.03
N ARG A 47 -21.34 1.78 -26.78
CA ARG A 47 -20.03 1.24 -26.35
C ARG A 47 -19.82 1.48 -24.86
N ARG A 48 -19.37 0.44 -24.15
CA ARG A 48 -19.04 0.53 -22.72
C ARG A 48 -17.62 1.04 -22.50
N TYR A 49 -17.47 2.01 -21.63
CA TYR A 49 -16.21 2.61 -21.23
C TYR A 49 -15.92 2.32 -19.76
N PHE A 50 -14.67 1.93 -19.48
CA PHE A 50 -14.16 1.73 -18.13
C PHE A 50 -13.24 2.90 -17.77
N CYS A 51 -13.32 3.33 -16.51
CA CYS A 51 -12.52 4.42 -15.99
C CYS A 51 -11.88 4.02 -14.66
N LEU A 52 -10.78 4.69 -14.34
CA LEU A 52 -10.13 4.61 -13.04
C LEU A 52 -10.42 5.88 -12.23
N PHE A 53 -9.94 5.90 -10.99
CA PHE A 53 -9.94 7.10 -10.17
C PHE A 53 -9.03 8.15 -10.82
N ASP A 54 -9.33 9.42 -10.65
CA ASP A 54 -8.61 10.53 -11.28
C ASP A 54 -7.11 10.51 -10.95
N ASP A 55 -6.74 10.27 -9.68
CA ASP A 55 -5.34 10.13 -9.28
C ASP A 55 -4.65 8.93 -9.95
N ALA A 56 -5.38 7.82 -10.15
CA ALA A 56 -4.84 6.65 -10.86
C ALA A 56 -4.60 6.95 -12.35
N MET A 57 -5.45 7.80 -12.95
CA MET A 57 -5.25 8.26 -14.33
C MET A 57 -3.97 9.08 -14.50
N ILE A 58 -3.49 9.73 -13.43
CA ILE A 58 -2.18 10.39 -13.47
C ILE A 58 -1.09 9.34 -13.73
N SER A 59 -1.05 8.29 -12.92
CA SER A 59 -0.09 7.19 -13.08
C SER A 59 -0.22 6.50 -14.43
N MET A 60 -1.45 6.33 -14.94
CA MET A 60 -1.69 5.75 -16.27
C MET A 60 -1.03 6.55 -17.40
N ARG A 61 -1.05 7.89 -17.33
CA ARG A 61 -0.38 8.73 -18.34
C ARG A 61 1.13 8.53 -18.33
N TYR A 62 1.75 8.54 -17.14
CA TYR A 62 3.19 8.28 -16.99
C TYR A 62 3.55 6.87 -17.48
N ALA A 63 2.72 5.87 -17.14
CA ALA A 63 2.87 4.49 -17.59
C ALA A 63 2.80 4.38 -19.12
N SER A 64 1.81 5.03 -19.74
CA SER A 64 1.64 5.05 -21.19
C SER A 64 2.83 5.71 -21.89
N ASN A 65 3.28 6.87 -21.42
CA ASN A 65 4.43 7.57 -22.00
C ASN A 65 5.72 6.75 -21.87
N TRP A 66 5.94 6.11 -20.72
CA TRP A 66 7.08 5.22 -20.52
C TRP A 66 7.04 4.02 -21.48
N ALA A 67 5.89 3.37 -21.62
CA ALA A 67 5.71 2.26 -22.56
C ALA A 67 5.94 2.66 -24.02
N ASN A 68 5.66 3.92 -24.38
CA ASN A 68 5.92 4.50 -25.71
C ASN A 68 7.34 5.08 -25.87
N GLY A 69 8.26 4.81 -24.93
CA GLY A 69 9.66 5.23 -25.03
C GLY A 69 9.90 6.72 -24.72
N GLN A 70 8.91 7.45 -24.21
CA GLN A 70 9.04 8.87 -23.86
C GLN A 70 9.62 9.08 -22.44
N GLY A 71 9.72 8.01 -21.66
CA GLY A 71 10.14 8.04 -20.25
C GLY A 71 8.97 8.28 -19.29
N PHE A 72 9.27 8.29 -17.99
CA PHE A 72 8.28 8.57 -16.95
C PHE A 72 8.01 10.08 -16.86
N VAL A 73 7.28 10.61 -17.85
CA VAL A 73 6.93 12.03 -17.96
C VAL A 73 5.44 12.21 -18.21
N TRP A 74 4.91 13.37 -17.85
CA TRP A 74 3.52 13.74 -18.19
C TRP A 74 3.39 14.23 -19.64
N ASN A 75 4.25 15.18 -20.00
CA ASN A 75 4.43 15.72 -21.34
C ASN A 75 5.79 15.26 -21.87
N ALA A 76 5.84 14.79 -23.12
CA ALA A 76 7.10 14.43 -23.75
C ALA A 76 8.04 15.64 -23.80
N GLY A 77 9.31 15.44 -23.44
CA GLY A 77 10.31 16.51 -23.35
C GLY A 77 10.40 17.20 -21.99
N GLU A 78 9.37 17.12 -21.15
CA GLU A 78 9.36 17.73 -19.81
C GLU A 78 9.60 16.69 -18.71
N ARG A 79 10.77 16.73 -18.07
CA ARG A 79 11.12 15.80 -17.00
C ARG A 79 10.62 16.30 -15.64
N VAL A 80 9.30 16.24 -15.45
CA VAL A 80 8.64 16.57 -14.19
C VAL A 80 8.00 15.31 -13.61
N GLU A 81 8.24 15.05 -12.32
CA GLU A 81 7.66 13.92 -11.60
C GLU A 81 6.27 14.30 -11.05
N GLY A 82 5.26 13.46 -11.29
CA GLY A 82 3.88 13.69 -10.84
C GLY A 82 3.19 12.48 -10.22
N TYR A 83 3.83 11.31 -10.22
CA TYR A 83 3.33 10.12 -9.52
C TYR A 83 4.01 9.97 -8.16
N THR A 84 3.36 9.26 -7.25
CA THR A 84 3.89 8.97 -5.89
C THR A 84 4.24 7.50 -5.69
N SER A 85 3.99 6.65 -6.70
CA SER A 85 4.15 5.20 -6.59
C SER A 85 4.85 4.58 -7.80
N PHE A 86 6.19 4.67 -7.82
CA PHE A 86 7.02 4.20 -8.92
C PHE A 86 6.74 2.74 -9.33
N ALA A 87 6.75 1.80 -8.38
CA ALA A 87 6.58 0.38 -8.71
C ALA A 87 5.19 0.08 -9.31
N TRP A 88 4.15 0.77 -8.85
CA TRP A 88 2.80 0.62 -9.41
C TRP A 88 2.68 1.27 -10.79
N THR A 89 3.23 2.46 -10.99
CA THR A 89 3.29 3.13 -12.29
C THR A 89 4.08 2.31 -13.30
N ALA A 90 5.21 1.71 -12.90
CA ALA A 90 5.97 0.79 -13.74
C ALA A 90 5.16 -0.48 -14.07
N LEU A 91 4.42 -1.04 -13.11
CA LEU A 91 3.53 -2.18 -13.37
C LEU A 91 2.45 -1.83 -14.41
N MET A 92 1.79 -0.68 -14.27
CA MET A 92 0.84 -0.17 -15.27
C MET A 92 1.53 0.06 -16.62
N GLY A 93 2.80 0.46 -16.64
CA GLY A 93 3.58 0.63 -17.85
C GLY A 93 3.80 -0.67 -18.60
N PHE A 94 4.10 -1.76 -17.87
CA PHE A 94 4.15 -3.09 -18.47
C PHE A 94 2.79 -3.52 -19.04
N CYS A 95 1.67 -3.13 -18.41
CA CYS A 95 0.35 -3.37 -18.98
C CYS A 95 0.15 -2.65 -20.31
N HIS A 96 0.71 -1.44 -20.49
CA HIS A 96 0.66 -0.68 -21.74
C HIS A 96 1.46 -1.29 -22.90
N LEU A 97 2.22 -2.35 -22.67
CA LEU A 97 2.79 -3.16 -23.76
C LEU A 97 1.72 -3.99 -24.48
N LEU A 98 0.54 -4.16 -23.88
CA LEU A 98 -0.59 -4.80 -24.53
C LEU A 98 -1.33 -3.80 -25.42
N PRO A 99 -1.71 -4.16 -26.66
CA PRO A 99 -2.39 -3.27 -27.60
C PRO A 99 -3.88 -3.11 -27.26
N LEU A 100 -4.19 -2.62 -26.06
CA LEU A 100 -5.55 -2.36 -25.61
C LEU A 100 -5.93 -0.90 -25.85
N SER A 101 -7.22 -0.66 -26.09
CA SER A 101 -7.76 0.71 -26.08
C SER A 101 -7.58 1.36 -24.70
N PRO A 102 -7.62 2.70 -24.60
CA PRO A 102 -7.52 3.38 -23.30
C PRO A 102 -8.53 2.87 -22.27
N SER A 103 -9.77 2.64 -22.70
CA SER A 103 -10.82 2.01 -21.89
C SER A 103 -10.48 0.57 -21.49
N GLY A 104 -9.95 -0.23 -22.42
CA GLY A 104 -9.50 -1.60 -22.14
C GLY A 104 -8.34 -1.65 -21.14
N MET A 105 -7.46 -0.66 -21.15
CA MET A 105 -6.38 -0.54 -20.17
C MET A 105 -6.92 -0.24 -18.77
N CYS A 106 -7.90 0.66 -18.66
CA CYS A 106 -8.60 0.90 -17.39
C CYS A 106 -9.18 -0.41 -16.85
N LEU A 107 -9.91 -1.16 -17.68
CA LEU A 107 -10.46 -2.46 -17.29
C LEU A 107 -9.37 -3.43 -16.82
N LEU A 108 -8.25 -3.54 -17.55
CA LEU A 108 -7.14 -4.42 -17.18
C LEU A 108 -6.60 -4.07 -15.77
N VAL A 109 -6.39 -2.78 -15.50
CA VAL A 109 -5.94 -2.31 -14.18
C VAL A 109 -6.96 -2.61 -13.08
N GLN A 110 -8.26 -2.41 -13.34
CA GLN A 110 -9.31 -2.77 -12.37
C GLN A 110 -9.29 -4.29 -12.07
N LEU A 111 -9.14 -5.11 -13.11
CA LEU A 111 -9.05 -6.57 -12.99
C LEU A 111 -7.79 -7.01 -12.22
N LEU A 112 -6.66 -6.33 -12.39
CA LEU A 112 -5.45 -6.56 -11.60
C LEU A 112 -5.63 -6.30 -10.10
N GLY A 113 -6.60 -5.45 -9.73
CA GLY A 113 -6.98 -5.22 -8.33
C GLY A 113 -7.47 -6.48 -7.61
N ILE A 114 -8.14 -7.41 -8.31
CA ILE A 114 -8.72 -8.63 -7.73
C ILE A 114 -7.64 -9.59 -7.18
N PRO A 115 -6.64 -10.04 -7.96
CA PRO A 115 -5.57 -10.89 -7.42
C PRO A 115 -4.71 -10.18 -6.36
N VAL A 116 -4.59 -8.85 -6.43
CA VAL A 116 -3.94 -8.06 -5.36
C VAL A 116 -4.73 -8.15 -4.05
N LEU A 117 -6.06 -8.06 -4.10
CA LEU A 117 -6.94 -8.25 -2.94
C LEU A 117 -6.85 -9.68 -2.37
N TRP A 118 -6.81 -10.69 -3.24
CA TRP A 118 -6.58 -12.07 -2.81
C TRP A 118 -5.23 -12.22 -2.10
N SER A 119 -4.18 -11.58 -2.63
CA SER A 119 -2.86 -11.56 -2.00
C SER A 119 -2.89 -10.92 -0.61
N CYS A 120 -3.65 -9.84 -0.42
CA CYS A 120 -3.87 -9.23 0.90
C CYS A 120 -4.51 -10.23 1.87
N SER A 121 -5.62 -10.86 1.46
CA SER A 121 -6.34 -11.83 2.30
C SER A 121 -5.48 -13.05 2.66
N ALA A 122 -4.70 -13.57 1.70
CA ALA A 122 -3.75 -14.67 1.94
C ALA A 122 -2.61 -14.25 2.89
N ALA A 123 -2.07 -13.04 2.73
CA ALA A 123 -1.06 -12.48 3.63
C ALA A 123 -1.60 -12.37 5.07
N THR A 124 -2.87 -11.98 5.24
CA THR A 124 -3.54 -11.92 6.55
C THR A 124 -3.62 -13.29 7.21
N VAL A 125 -3.97 -14.36 6.47
CA VAL A 125 -3.96 -15.74 7.01
C VAL A 125 -2.56 -16.10 7.51
N LEU A 126 -1.53 -15.78 6.73
CA LEU A 126 -0.14 -16.09 7.07
C LEU A 126 0.38 -15.26 8.24
N LEU A 127 0.00 -14.00 8.36
CA LEU A 127 0.30 -13.16 9.50
C LEU A 127 -0.36 -13.71 10.76
N ALA A 128 -1.66 -14.03 10.70
CA ALA A 128 -2.40 -14.61 11.81
C ALA A 128 -1.78 -15.94 12.28
N ARG A 129 -1.42 -16.81 11.32
CA ARG A 129 -0.70 -18.05 11.59
C ARG A 129 0.68 -17.79 12.19
N SER A 130 1.40 -16.78 11.73
CA SER A 130 2.72 -16.41 12.25
C SER A 130 2.64 -15.92 13.69
N CYS A 131 1.57 -15.20 14.01
CA CYS A 131 1.26 -14.70 15.35
C CYS A 131 0.56 -15.72 16.27
N ARG A 132 0.32 -16.96 15.80
CA ARG A 132 -0.41 -18.01 16.54
C ARG A 132 -1.78 -17.54 17.05
N LEU A 133 -2.49 -16.74 16.25
CA LEU A 133 -3.86 -16.34 16.58
C LEU A 133 -4.79 -17.57 16.58
N MET A 134 -5.81 -17.54 17.43
CA MET A 134 -6.86 -18.56 17.40
C MET A 134 -7.50 -18.63 16.00
N PRO A 135 -7.88 -19.81 15.49
CA PRO A 135 -8.45 -19.94 14.16
C PRO A 135 -9.66 -19.02 13.92
N ALA A 136 -10.54 -18.86 14.92
CA ALA A 136 -11.67 -17.94 14.85
C ALA A 136 -11.22 -16.48 14.64
N VAL A 137 -10.22 -16.01 15.40
CA VAL A 137 -9.65 -14.66 15.25
C VAL A 137 -8.97 -14.50 13.89
N ALA A 138 -8.30 -15.53 13.39
CA ALA A 138 -7.71 -15.53 12.05
C ALA A 138 -8.78 -15.42 10.97
N CYS A 139 -9.90 -16.15 11.08
CA CYS A 139 -11.05 -16.02 10.19
C CYS A 139 -11.62 -14.60 10.23
N SER A 140 -11.86 -14.05 11.42
CA SER A 140 -12.36 -12.69 11.58
C SER A 140 -11.42 -11.65 10.97
N ALA A 141 -10.11 -11.79 11.16
CA ALA A 141 -9.14 -10.89 10.55
C ALA A 141 -9.19 -10.91 9.01
N VAL A 142 -9.32 -12.11 8.42
CA VAL A 142 -9.43 -12.27 6.96
C VAL A 142 -10.73 -11.68 6.43
N VAL A 143 -11.86 -11.95 7.09
CA VAL A 143 -13.15 -11.40 6.71
C VAL A 143 -13.13 -9.87 6.81
N LEU A 144 -12.79 -9.32 7.98
CA LEU A 144 -12.80 -7.87 8.21
C LEU A 144 -11.85 -7.11 7.29
N SER A 145 -10.62 -7.61 7.10
CA SER A 145 -9.67 -6.95 6.19
C SER A 145 -10.06 -7.12 4.72
N GLY A 146 -10.53 -8.30 4.33
CA GLY A 146 -10.89 -8.61 2.95
C GLY A 146 -12.19 -7.96 2.49
N THR A 147 -13.09 -7.59 3.40
CA THR A 147 -14.33 -6.86 3.12
C THR A 147 -14.24 -5.37 3.44
N TYR A 148 -13.07 -4.87 3.83
CA TYR A 148 -12.89 -3.47 4.16
C TYR A 148 -13.07 -2.58 2.92
N TYR A 149 -14.09 -1.72 2.96
CA TYR A 149 -14.51 -0.91 1.82
C TYR A 149 -13.37 -0.13 1.16
N ASN A 150 -12.55 0.61 1.92
CA ASN A 150 -11.48 1.42 1.33
C ASN A 150 -10.42 0.56 0.63
N LEU A 151 -10.09 -0.62 1.18
CA LEU A 151 -9.15 -1.53 0.53
C LEU A 151 -9.72 -2.03 -0.80
N LEU A 152 -10.99 -2.44 -0.82
CA LEU A 152 -11.68 -2.87 -2.03
C LEU A 152 -11.74 -1.73 -3.07
N PHE A 153 -12.26 -0.57 -2.65
CA PHE A 153 -12.46 0.60 -3.49
C PHE A 153 -11.16 1.03 -4.17
N PHE A 154 -10.12 1.32 -3.39
CA PHE A 154 -8.86 1.84 -3.95
C PHE A 154 -8.12 0.79 -4.80
N SER A 155 -8.18 -0.49 -4.42
CA SER A 155 -7.53 -1.54 -5.24
C SER A 155 -8.23 -1.74 -6.57
N LEU A 156 -9.57 -1.69 -6.61
CA LEU A 156 -10.35 -1.84 -7.83
C LEU A 156 -10.34 -0.60 -8.70
N PHE A 157 -10.17 0.59 -8.13
CA PHE A 157 -10.07 1.84 -8.89
C PHE A 157 -8.64 2.19 -9.36
N GLY A 158 -7.72 1.22 -9.30
CA GLY A 158 -6.38 1.34 -9.89
C GLY A 158 -5.37 2.09 -9.02
N MET A 159 -5.62 2.24 -7.71
CA MET A 159 -4.63 2.80 -6.79
C MET A 159 -3.69 1.72 -6.26
N GLU A 160 -2.50 2.14 -5.85
CA GLU A 160 -1.44 1.27 -5.33
C GLU A 160 -1.72 0.67 -3.94
N THR A 161 -2.78 1.15 -3.26
CA THR A 161 -3.13 0.82 -1.86
C THR A 161 -3.20 -0.69 -1.61
N GLY A 162 -3.80 -1.45 -2.52
CA GLY A 162 -3.88 -2.91 -2.42
C GLY A 162 -2.51 -3.57 -2.47
N LEU A 163 -1.67 -3.17 -3.44
CA LEU A 163 -0.33 -3.72 -3.61
C LEU A 163 0.54 -3.40 -2.39
N LEU A 164 0.48 -2.16 -1.90
CA LEU A 164 1.18 -1.76 -0.68
C LEU A 164 0.75 -2.61 0.52
N THR A 165 -0.56 -2.76 0.71
CA THR A 165 -1.13 -3.54 1.82
C THR A 165 -0.68 -4.99 1.75
N ALA A 166 -0.67 -5.61 0.57
CA ALA A 166 -0.16 -6.96 0.37
C ALA A 166 1.32 -7.04 0.76
N LEU A 167 2.18 -6.19 0.20
CA LEU A 167 3.63 -6.22 0.45
C LEU A 167 3.97 -6.04 1.93
N VAL A 168 3.33 -5.06 2.59
CA VAL A 168 3.52 -4.78 4.01
C VAL A 168 3.02 -5.93 4.89
N THR A 169 1.87 -6.53 4.56
CA THR A 169 1.31 -7.65 5.34
C THR A 169 2.12 -8.93 5.15
N TRP A 170 2.60 -9.22 3.93
CA TRP A 170 3.53 -10.31 3.65
C TRP A 170 4.85 -10.13 4.40
N GLY A 171 5.41 -8.92 4.39
CA GLY A 171 6.62 -8.57 5.14
C GLY A 171 6.44 -8.81 6.64
N GLN A 172 5.34 -8.32 7.22
CA GLN A 172 5.01 -8.57 8.63
C GLN A 172 4.82 -10.06 8.93
N ALA A 173 4.14 -10.81 8.08
CA ALA A 173 3.95 -12.26 8.26
C ALA A 173 5.29 -13.00 8.29
N ARG A 174 6.20 -12.69 7.36
CA ARG A 174 7.53 -13.31 7.29
C ARG A 174 8.42 -12.89 8.45
N ALA A 175 8.38 -11.63 8.87
CA ALA A 175 9.11 -11.14 10.02
C ALA A 175 8.59 -11.77 11.33
N ALA A 176 7.27 -11.83 11.54
CA ALA A 176 6.66 -12.47 12.71
C ALA A 176 6.98 -13.97 12.76
N HIS A 177 6.98 -14.64 11.60
CA HIS A 177 7.42 -16.03 11.49
C HIS A 177 8.88 -16.21 11.95
N ALA A 178 9.78 -15.34 11.46
CA ALA A 178 11.20 -15.38 11.78
C ALA A 178 11.46 -15.12 13.27
N VAL A 179 10.80 -14.13 13.86
CA VAL A 179 10.87 -13.84 15.30
C VAL A 179 10.39 -15.02 16.13
N ARG A 180 9.24 -15.61 15.75
CA ARG A 180 8.69 -16.77 16.46
C ARG A 180 9.61 -17.99 16.42
N ARG A 181 10.17 -18.32 15.25
CA ARG A 181 11.06 -19.47 15.07
C ARG A 181 12.49 -19.18 15.52
N LYS A 182 12.84 -17.92 15.78
CA LYS A 182 14.23 -17.44 15.96
C LYS A 182 15.11 -17.76 14.74
N GLU A 183 14.50 -17.84 13.56
CA GLU A 183 15.11 -18.23 12.29
C GLU A 183 14.94 -17.10 11.27
N GLY A 184 16.00 -16.33 11.03
CA GLY A 184 16.01 -15.21 10.11
C GLY A 184 16.37 -15.66 8.69
N SER A 185 15.83 -14.96 7.69
CA SER A 185 16.15 -15.19 6.28
C SER A 185 16.11 -13.88 5.50
N THR A 186 16.63 -13.89 4.27
CA THR A 186 16.50 -12.78 3.31
C THR A 186 15.02 -12.35 3.17
N TRP A 187 14.12 -13.32 3.06
CA TRP A 187 12.67 -13.12 2.92
C TRP A 187 11.99 -12.45 4.12
N SER A 188 12.65 -12.41 5.29
CA SER A 188 12.10 -11.81 6.50
C SER A 188 12.00 -10.29 6.40
N VAL A 189 12.79 -9.66 5.52
CA VAL A 189 12.88 -8.20 5.35
C VAL A 189 12.82 -7.74 3.89
N LEU A 190 12.96 -8.66 2.92
CA LEU A 190 12.99 -8.36 1.49
C LEU A 190 11.79 -7.53 1.01
N TRP A 191 10.62 -7.75 1.59
CA TRP A 191 9.36 -7.08 1.23
C TRP A 191 9.39 -5.55 1.45
N LEU A 192 10.30 -5.05 2.29
CA LEU A 192 10.46 -3.61 2.54
C LEU A 192 10.88 -2.86 1.27
N GLY A 193 11.70 -3.47 0.41
CA GLY A 193 12.20 -2.84 -0.81
C GLY A 193 11.08 -2.49 -1.80
N PRO A 194 10.32 -3.48 -2.29
CA PRO A 194 9.17 -3.22 -3.15
C PRO A 194 8.11 -2.33 -2.48
N ALA A 195 7.88 -2.47 -1.17
CA ALA A 195 6.94 -1.61 -0.45
C ALA A 195 7.37 -0.13 -0.50
N LEU A 196 8.66 0.16 -0.33
CA LEU A 196 9.22 1.50 -0.43
C LEU A 196 9.18 2.09 -1.85
N LEU A 197 9.28 1.24 -2.88
CA LEU A 197 9.13 1.65 -4.28
C LEU A 197 7.67 1.91 -4.66
N VAL A 198 6.73 1.24 -4.00
CA VAL A 198 5.30 1.58 -4.10
C VAL A 198 5.06 2.88 -3.35
N ARG A 199 5.53 3.01 -2.11
CA ARG A 199 5.25 4.21 -1.31
C ARG A 199 6.37 4.48 -0.30
N PRO A 200 7.08 5.62 -0.39
CA PRO A 200 8.16 5.93 0.53
C PRO A 200 7.69 6.20 1.97
N ASP A 201 6.41 6.54 2.17
CA ASP A 201 5.82 6.79 3.49
C ASP A 201 5.70 5.54 4.36
N VAL A 202 5.96 4.34 3.84
CA VAL A 202 6.09 3.12 4.66
C VAL A 202 7.48 2.93 5.28
N LEU A 203 8.45 3.80 4.97
CA LEU A 203 9.79 3.77 5.58
C LEU A 203 9.79 3.68 7.11
N PRO A 204 8.93 4.40 7.84
CA PRO A 204 8.88 4.30 9.30
C PRO A 204 8.51 2.90 9.82
N LEU A 205 7.88 2.04 9.01
CA LEU A 205 7.57 0.66 9.38
C LEU A 205 8.81 -0.26 9.35
N ALA A 206 9.88 0.11 8.66
CA ALA A 206 11.06 -0.73 8.51
C ALA A 206 11.84 -0.93 9.83
N PRO A 207 12.19 0.11 10.62
CA PRO A 207 12.94 -0.06 11.87
C PRO A 207 12.37 -1.09 12.86
N PRO A 208 11.08 -1.08 13.24
CA PRO A 208 10.56 -2.06 14.20
C PRO A 208 10.60 -3.50 13.64
N ILE A 209 10.34 -3.69 12.35
CA ILE A 209 10.42 -5.00 11.68
C ILE A 209 11.85 -5.52 11.74
N VAL A 210 12.81 -4.71 11.28
CA VAL A 210 14.22 -5.10 11.17
C VAL A 210 14.84 -5.33 12.54
N ALA A 211 14.60 -4.43 13.50
CA ALA A 211 15.10 -4.55 14.86
C ALA A 211 14.58 -5.83 15.53
N CYS A 212 13.29 -6.11 15.44
CA CYS A 212 12.72 -7.33 16.04
C CYS A 212 13.34 -8.60 15.47
N VAL A 213 13.53 -8.67 14.15
CA VAL A 213 14.14 -9.82 13.48
C VAL A 213 15.62 -9.95 13.86
N LEU A 214 16.41 -8.88 13.82
CA LEU A 214 17.84 -8.91 14.16
C LEU A 214 18.10 -9.25 15.63
N LEU A 215 17.31 -8.70 16.55
CA LEU A 215 17.46 -8.94 17.98
C LEU A 215 17.08 -10.38 18.38
N THR A 216 16.15 -11.00 17.64
CA THR A 216 15.64 -12.34 17.95
C THR A 216 16.37 -13.45 17.19
N ALA A 217 16.65 -13.26 15.90
CA ALA A 217 17.27 -14.25 15.03
C ALA A 217 18.78 -14.01 14.86
N ARG A 218 19.50 -13.79 15.99
CA ARG A 218 20.92 -13.37 16.00
C ARG A 218 21.84 -14.29 15.19
N ARG A 219 21.63 -15.61 15.24
CA ARG A 219 22.39 -16.62 14.47
C ARG A 219 22.29 -16.40 12.94
N TYR A 220 21.21 -15.78 12.48
CA TYR A 220 20.91 -15.56 11.06
C TYR A 220 21.14 -14.11 10.62
N ARG A 221 21.82 -13.30 11.43
CA ARG A 221 22.06 -11.87 11.15
C ARG A 221 22.60 -11.62 9.74
N ARG A 222 23.56 -12.43 9.26
CA ARG A 222 24.11 -12.30 7.89
C ARG A 222 23.03 -12.43 6.81
N ARG A 223 22.09 -13.37 6.94
CA ARG A 223 20.98 -13.56 5.98
C ARG A 223 19.99 -12.42 6.02
N VAL A 224 19.73 -11.87 7.21
CA VAL A 224 18.85 -10.71 7.39
C VAL A 224 19.49 -9.46 6.78
N LEU A 225 20.78 -9.22 7.03
CA LEU A 225 21.54 -8.12 6.44
C LEU A 225 21.61 -8.24 4.90
N LEU A 226 21.81 -9.44 4.37
CA LEU A 226 21.71 -9.67 2.92
C LEU A 226 20.31 -9.34 2.40
N GLY A 227 19.25 -9.71 3.12
CA GLY A 227 17.88 -9.30 2.80
C GLY A 227 17.68 -7.79 2.78
N LEU A 228 18.30 -7.07 3.72
CA LEU A 228 18.27 -5.60 3.72
C LEU A 228 19.01 -5.02 2.53
N LEU A 229 20.19 -5.56 2.20
CA LEU A 229 20.95 -5.12 1.03
C LEU A 229 20.15 -5.33 -0.26
N VAL A 230 19.55 -6.50 -0.43
CA VAL A 230 18.73 -6.82 -1.61
C VAL A 230 17.45 -5.96 -1.64
N ALA A 231 16.85 -5.65 -0.49
CA ALA A 231 15.70 -4.74 -0.42
C ALA A 231 16.08 -3.28 -0.70
N ALA A 232 17.25 -2.84 -0.25
CA ALA A 232 17.74 -1.47 -0.39
C ALA A 232 18.23 -1.19 -1.82
N LEU A 233 18.84 -2.17 -2.48
CA LEU A 233 19.42 -2.01 -3.82
C LEU A 233 18.43 -1.36 -4.82
N PRO A 234 17.23 -1.89 -5.07
CA PRO A 234 16.33 -1.29 -6.04
C PRO A 234 15.76 0.07 -5.59
N VAL A 235 15.66 0.31 -4.27
CA VAL A 235 15.25 1.62 -3.72
C VAL A 235 16.32 2.67 -3.99
N VAL A 236 17.59 2.34 -3.72
CA VAL A 236 18.73 3.22 -3.97
C VAL A 236 18.92 3.44 -5.47
N SER A 237 18.82 2.40 -6.29
CA SER A 237 18.85 2.51 -7.75
C SER A 237 17.76 3.46 -8.26
N HIS A 238 16.54 3.34 -7.74
CA HIS A 238 15.45 4.25 -8.09
C HIS A 238 15.74 5.69 -7.67
N LEU A 239 16.28 5.93 -6.46
CA LEU A 239 16.62 7.27 -6.00
C LEU A 239 17.73 7.92 -6.84
N LEU A 240 18.76 7.15 -7.21
CA LEU A 240 19.84 7.62 -8.09
C LEU A 240 19.31 7.93 -9.49
N TRP A 241 18.54 7.01 -10.08
CA TRP A 241 17.91 7.24 -11.38
C TRP A 241 16.98 8.45 -11.35
N ARG A 242 16.18 8.61 -10.28
CA ARG A 242 15.29 9.75 -10.10
C ARG A 242 16.06 11.06 -10.06
N TYR A 243 17.18 11.12 -9.34
CA TYR A 243 18.01 12.31 -9.28
C TYR A 243 18.60 12.66 -10.65
N GLU A 244 19.17 11.67 -11.34
CA GLU A 244 19.69 11.85 -12.72
C GLU A 244 18.60 12.26 -13.72
N PHE A 245 17.39 11.71 -13.57
CA PHE A 245 16.30 11.92 -14.53
C PHE A 245 15.54 13.23 -14.28
N TYR A 246 15.17 13.53 -13.04
CA TYR A 246 14.34 14.69 -12.65
C TYR A 246 15.13 15.83 -12.00
N GLY A 247 16.39 15.64 -11.64
CA GLY A 247 17.21 16.63 -10.93
C GLY A 247 16.87 16.79 -9.43
N GLN A 248 16.02 15.92 -8.86
CA GLN A 248 15.53 16.04 -7.48
C GLN A 248 15.59 14.70 -6.73
N TRP A 249 15.88 14.76 -5.42
CA TRP A 249 15.93 13.57 -4.56
C TRP A 249 14.55 13.15 -4.02
N LEU A 250 13.68 14.12 -3.75
CA LEU A 250 12.33 13.91 -3.22
C LEU A 250 11.27 14.13 -4.31
N PRO A 251 10.03 13.66 -4.10
CA PRO A 251 8.96 13.87 -5.06
C PRO A 251 8.68 15.34 -5.27
N ASN A 252 8.44 15.75 -6.52
CA ASN A 252 8.01 17.12 -6.81
C ASN A 252 6.80 17.54 -5.96
N THR A 253 5.88 16.60 -5.68
CA THR A 253 4.72 16.83 -4.80
C THR A 253 5.10 17.18 -3.36
N TYR A 254 6.23 16.68 -2.85
CA TYR A 254 6.77 17.10 -1.55
C TYR A 254 7.19 18.57 -1.61
N TYR A 255 7.94 18.97 -2.64
CA TYR A 255 8.36 20.36 -2.78
C TYR A 255 7.15 21.30 -2.92
N LEU A 256 6.14 20.94 -3.71
CA LEU A 256 4.96 21.77 -3.92
C LEU A 256 4.03 21.88 -2.70
N LYS A 257 3.93 20.83 -1.88
CA LYS A 257 2.93 20.76 -0.79
C LYS A 257 3.50 20.94 0.61
N ALA A 258 4.78 20.61 0.81
CA ALA A 258 5.40 20.57 2.14
C ALA A 258 6.41 21.69 2.37
N THR A 259 6.93 22.33 1.32
CA THR A 259 7.81 23.50 1.46
C THR A 259 6.95 24.77 1.55
N GLY A 260 7.40 25.75 2.36
CA GLY A 260 6.67 27.00 2.58
C GLY A 260 5.75 27.04 3.81
N TRP A 261 5.58 25.93 4.55
CA TRP A 261 4.78 25.90 5.78
C TRP A 261 5.64 25.64 7.03
N PRO A 262 5.46 26.43 8.12
CA PRO A 262 6.10 26.16 9.40
C PRO A 262 5.79 24.74 9.92
N ILE A 263 6.78 24.11 10.56
CA ILE A 263 6.63 22.75 11.12
C ILE A 263 5.50 22.69 12.17
N ALA A 264 5.31 23.76 12.94
CA ALA A 264 4.26 23.84 13.95
C ALA A 264 2.86 23.70 13.34
N ASP A 265 2.57 24.39 12.22
CA ASP A 265 1.27 24.33 11.55
C ASP A 265 0.99 22.96 10.94
N ARG A 266 2.05 22.30 10.46
CA ARG A 266 1.99 20.94 9.93
C ARG A 266 1.64 19.93 11.05
N ILE A 267 2.29 20.06 12.20
CA ILE A 267 2.00 19.23 13.39
C ILE A 267 0.58 19.51 13.89
N GLY A 268 0.17 20.78 13.99
CA GLY A 268 -1.18 21.16 14.40
C GLY A 268 -2.27 20.57 13.51
N SER A 269 -2.09 20.66 12.18
CA SER A 269 -3.01 20.05 11.20
C SER A 269 -3.06 18.52 11.34
N GLY A 270 -1.91 17.88 11.55
CA GLY A 270 -1.83 16.45 11.78
C GLY A 270 -2.55 16.00 13.05
N LEU A 271 -2.45 16.77 14.14
CA LEU A 271 -3.17 16.52 15.40
C LEU A 271 -4.70 16.63 15.22
N ILE A 272 -5.17 17.65 14.49
CA ILE A 272 -6.60 17.82 14.17
C ILE A 272 -7.11 16.65 13.34
N GLN A 273 -6.36 16.17 12.35
CA GLN A 273 -6.78 15.00 11.58
C GLN A 273 -6.77 13.72 12.41
N ALA A 274 -5.85 13.62 13.38
CA ALA A 274 -5.74 12.45 14.22
C ALA A 274 -6.95 12.26 15.17
N GLN A 275 -7.73 13.30 15.44
CA GLN A 275 -8.97 13.19 16.23
C GLN A 275 -9.97 12.21 15.59
N TRP A 276 -10.00 12.15 14.25
CA TRP A 276 -10.82 11.20 13.49
C TRP A 276 -10.31 9.75 13.58
N THR A 277 -9.08 9.56 14.07
CA THR A 277 -8.46 8.25 14.35
C THR A 277 -8.29 7.96 15.84
N ALA A 278 -8.76 8.83 16.74
CA ALA A 278 -8.64 8.68 18.20
C ALA A 278 -9.31 7.39 18.73
N GLY A 279 -10.42 6.97 18.12
CA GLY A 279 -11.04 5.68 18.44
C GLY A 279 -10.15 4.48 18.08
N CYS A 280 -9.41 4.55 16.97
CA CYS A 280 -8.43 3.53 16.59
C CYS A 280 -7.20 3.55 17.53
N LEU A 281 -6.82 4.72 18.05
CA LEU A 281 -5.76 4.90 19.05
C LEU A 281 -6.12 4.27 20.40
N GLY A 282 -7.36 4.42 20.86
CA GLY A 282 -7.85 3.75 22.06
C GLY A 282 -7.76 2.23 21.94
N LEU A 283 -8.18 1.68 20.80
CA LEU A 283 -8.05 0.24 20.50
C LEU A 283 -6.57 -0.18 20.39
N ALA A 284 -5.72 0.64 19.75
CA ALA A 284 -4.27 0.41 19.67
C ALA A 284 -3.63 0.32 21.06
N ALA A 285 -3.93 1.28 21.92
CA ALA A 285 -3.41 1.37 23.27
C ALA A 285 -3.88 0.20 24.13
N LEU A 286 -5.15 -0.20 24.01
CA LEU A 286 -5.68 -1.39 24.68
C LEU A 286 -5.01 -2.69 24.20
N PHE A 287 -4.77 -2.83 22.89
CA PHE A 287 -4.05 -3.98 22.35
C PHE A 287 -2.58 -4.01 22.73
N VAL A 288 -1.90 -2.86 22.76
CA VAL A 288 -0.51 -2.72 23.21
C VAL A 288 -0.41 -3.00 24.71
N ALA A 289 -1.33 -2.51 25.53
CA ALA A 289 -1.41 -2.82 26.95
C ALA A 289 -1.69 -4.31 27.20
N ALA A 290 -2.62 -4.91 26.45
CA ALA A 290 -2.91 -6.34 26.50
C ALA A 290 -1.72 -7.20 26.04
N ALA A 291 -0.92 -6.70 25.09
CA ALA A 291 0.31 -7.37 24.66
C ALA A 291 1.47 -7.18 25.64
N ALA A 292 1.55 -6.03 26.32
CA ALA A 292 2.56 -5.74 27.34
C ALA A 292 2.39 -6.61 28.59
N THR A 293 1.15 -7.01 28.92
CA THR A 293 0.88 -7.91 30.05
C THR A 293 1.24 -9.39 29.75
N ARG A 294 1.36 -9.79 28.47
CA ARG A 294 1.88 -11.13 28.06
C ARG A 294 2.69 -11.05 26.76
N PRO A 295 3.92 -10.50 26.79
CA PRO A 295 4.66 -10.11 25.58
C PRO A 295 5.23 -11.32 24.86
N LYS A 296 4.39 -11.97 24.06
CA LYS A 296 4.85 -12.90 23.03
C LYS A 296 5.52 -12.06 21.94
N ARG A 297 6.83 -12.25 21.77
CA ARG A 297 7.71 -11.45 20.88
C ARG A 297 7.20 -11.29 19.44
N TRP A 298 6.35 -12.19 18.95
CA TRP A 298 5.79 -12.12 17.60
C TRP A 298 4.61 -11.16 17.43
N TYR A 299 3.91 -10.75 18.51
CA TYR A 299 2.89 -9.68 18.41
C TYR A 299 3.51 -8.29 18.31
N VAL A 300 4.77 -8.14 18.71
CA VAL A 300 5.48 -6.86 18.71
C VAL A 300 5.52 -6.27 17.31
N ILE A 301 5.77 -7.07 16.27
CA ILE A 301 5.84 -6.58 14.89
C ILE A 301 4.54 -5.90 14.44
N PRO A 302 3.37 -6.58 14.39
CA PRO A 302 2.15 -5.93 13.93
C PRO A 302 1.68 -4.80 14.83
N LEU A 303 1.92 -4.89 16.14
CA LEU A 303 1.55 -3.81 17.07
C LEU A 303 2.44 -2.58 16.90
N SER A 304 3.75 -2.75 16.75
CA SER A 304 4.67 -1.65 16.46
C SER A 304 4.39 -1.03 15.09
N CYS A 305 4.10 -1.83 14.06
CA CYS A 305 3.72 -1.31 12.75
C CYS A 305 2.39 -0.54 12.81
N PHE A 306 1.43 -0.99 13.60
CA PHE A 306 0.18 -0.27 13.82
C PHE A 306 0.41 1.05 14.54
N ALA A 307 1.14 1.03 15.66
CA ALA A 307 1.49 2.24 16.42
C ALA A 307 2.25 3.25 15.56
N VAL A 308 3.24 2.79 14.78
CA VAL A 308 4.00 3.66 13.87
C VAL A 308 3.12 4.20 12.74
N SER A 309 2.25 3.38 12.13
CA SER A 309 1.31 3.86 11.10
C SER A 309 0.40 4.97 11.60
N ILE A 310 0.02 4.94 12.87
CA ILE A 310 -0.75 6.03 13.48
C ILE A 310 0.16 7.22 13.77
N ALA A 311 1.34 6.98 14.36
CA ALA A 311 2.34 8.00 14.65
C ALA A 311 2.73 8.83 13.41
N THR A 312 2.88 8.19 12.25
CA THR A 312 3.26 8.86 11.01
C THR A 312 2.15 9.74 10.48
N ARG A 313 0.87 9.37 10.63
CA ARG A 313 -0.26 10.22 10.23
C ARG A 313 -0.27 11.57 10.95
N PHE A 314 0.22 11.66 12.18
CA PHE A 314 0.35 12.94 12.88
C PHE A 314 1.39 13.87 12.25
N ILE A 315 2.37 13.34 11.52
CA ILE A 315 3.53 14.08 11.02
C ILE A 315 3.40 14.38 9.53
N SER A 316 2.89 13.43 8.75
CA SER A 316 2.87 13.51 7.29
C SER A 316 1.66 14.24 6.72
N VAL A 317 0.54 14.32 7.45
CA VAL A 317 -0.65 15.05 6.97
C VAL A 317 -0.67 16.49 7.47
N GLY A 318 0.39 17.21 7.13
CA GLY A 318 0.53 18.65 7.31
C GLY A 318 0.06 19.45 6.10
N THR A 319 -0.95 19.00 5.37
CA THR A 319 -1.70 19.88 4.48
C THR A 319 -2.84 20.51 5.28
N PRO A 320 -2.93 21.84 5.36
CA PRO A 320 -4.12 22.49 5.89
C PRO A 320 -5.34 21.94 5.16
N GLY A 321 -6.35 21.51 5.92
CA GLY A 321 -7.66 21.19 5.38
C GLY A 321 -8.28 22.46 4.79
N LEU A 322 -7.99 22.77 3.54
CA LEU A 322 -8.66 23.82 2.76
C LEU A 322 -10.00 23.34 2.18
N TRP A 323 -10.73 22.51 2.94
CA TRP A 323 -12.14 22.25 2.64
C TRP A 323 -13.09 22.94 3.63
N THR A 324 -12.61 23.43 4.78
CA THR A 324 -13.50 24.02 5.80
C THR A 324 -13.18 25.46 6.21
N ALA A 325 -12.08 26.06 5.76
CA ALA A 325 -11.64 27.37 6.27
C ALA A 325 -11.50 28.51 5.22
N SER A 326 -11.78 28.28 3.92
CA SER A 326 -11.69 29.33 2.89
C SER A 326 -13.02 29.92 2.41
N SER A 327 -14.13 29.67 3.12
CA SER A 327 -15.41 30.30 2.77
C SER A 327 -15.50 31.79 3.12
N SER A 328 -14.44 32.42 3.65
CA SER A 328 -14.49 33.82 4.12
C SER A 328 -13.51 34.79 3.44
N ARG A 329 -12.76 34.39 2.40
CA ARG A 329 -12.01 35.35 1.57
C ARG A 329 -12.05 35.00 0.07
N PRO A 330 -12.69 35.83 -0.78
CA PRO A 330 -12.75 35.59 -2.21
C PRO A 330 -11.46 36.08 -2.88
N SER A 331 -10.39 35.30 -2.84
CA SER A 331 -9.27 35.49 -3.77
C SER A 331 -9.49 34.62 -5.00
N ARG A 332 -9.93 35.27 -6.08
CA ARG A 332 -10.10 34.73 -7.43
C ARG A 332 -8.82 34.01 -7.88
N VAL A 333 -8.82 32.68 -7.87
CA VAL A 333 -7.96 31.87 -8.72
C VAL A 333 -8.90 31.10 -9.63
N TYR A 334 -9.30 31.76 -10.72
CA TYR A 334 -9.97 31.08 -11.82
C TYR A 334 -8.93 30.17 -12.48
N TRP A 335 -9.11 28.86 -12.36
CA TRP A 335 -8.55 27.92 -13.31
C TRP A 335 -9.22 28.22 -14.67
N CYS A 336 -8.52 28.96 -15.52
CA CYS A 336 -8.91 29.14 -16.91
C CYS A 336 -8.75 27.80 -17.63
N TRP A 337 -9.81 27.00 -17.62
CA TRP A 337 -10.08 26.01 -18.65
C TRP A 337 -10.41 26.76 -19.94
N PRO A 338 -9.69 26.59 -21.07
CA PRO A 338 -10.15 27.10 -22.34
C PRO A 338 -11.33 26.25 -22.82
N HIS A 339 -12.53 26.59 -22.35
CA HIS A 339 -13.78 26.27 -23.06
C HIS A 339 -13.93 27.25 -24.22
N ARG A 340 -13.65 26.77 -25.45
CA ARG A 340 -14.07 27.32 -26.75
C ARG A 340 -13.46 26.38 -27.81
N VAL A 341 -14.13 25.73 -28.77
CA VAL A 341 -15.51 25.73 -29.27
C VAL A 341 -15.66 24.39 -30.02
N PHE A 342 -16.66 23.57 -29.66
CA PHE A 342 -17.31 22.65 -30.59
C PHE A 342 -18.80 22.97 -30.54
N THR A 343 -19.20 23.93 -31.36
CA THR A 343 -20.58 24.15 -31.81
C THR A 343 -20.45 24.57 -33.27
N GLY A 344 -21.05 23.79 -34.16
CA GLY A 344 -20.77 23.83 -35.58
C GLY A 344 -21.40 24.97 -36.37
N SER A 345 -20.90 25.06 -37.59
CA SER A 345 -21.61 25.39 -38.83
C SER A 345 -20.82 24.72 -39.95
#